data_AF-A0A7X4YVD8-F1
#
_entry.id   AF-A0A7X4YVD8-F1
#
_cell.length_a   1.000
_cell.length_b   1.000
_cell.length_c   1.000
_cell.angle_alpha   90.00
_cell.angle_beta   90.00
_cell.angle_gamma   90.00
#
_symmetry.space_group_name_H-M   'P 1'
#
loop_
_entity.id
_entity.type
_entity.pdbx_description
1 polymer ?
#
loop_
_entity_poly.entity_id
_entity_poly.type
_entity_poly.pdbx_seq_one_letter_code
_entity_poly.pdbx_strand_id
1 'polypeptide(L)' 'MELRMSLRRSYQTLRKMNNLKLRQVANRIGISVPMLSMYENEIVNLSKEKEIIYREMIMTHKE' A
#
# COMPACT_ATOMS: atom_id res chain seq x y z
N MET A 1 -10.52 20.98 -11.97
CA MET A 1 -9.33 20.10 -11.88
C MET A 1 -9.79 18.78 -11.28
N GLU A 2 -10.04 17.76 -12.10
CA GLU A 2 -10.35 16.43 -11.57
C GLU A 2 -9.07 15.86 -10.96
N LEU A 3 -9.02 15.73 -9.64
CA LEU A 3 -7.95 15.01 -8.95
C LEU A 3 -8.10 13.52 -9.28
N ARG A 4 -7.55 13.08 -10.41
CA ARG A 4 -7.38 11.65 -10.69
C ARG A 4 -6.36 11.11 -9.70
N MET A 5 -6.84 10.48 -8.64
CA MET A 5 -5.98 9.75 -7.72
C MET A 5 -5.27 8.62 -8.48
N SER A 6 -3.95 8.56 -8.33
CA SER A 6 -3.18 7.42 -8.83
C SER A 6 -3.55 6.15 -8.09
N LEU A 7 -3.34 5.00 -8.74
CA LEU A 7 -3.67 3.69 -8.18
C LEU A 7 -3.00 3.47 -6.81
N ARG A 8 -1.75 3.88 -6.64
CA ARG A 8 -1.01 3.73 -5.37
C ARG A 8 -1.54 4.64 -4.27
N ARG A 9 -1.99 5.84 -4.61
CA ARG A 9 -2.71 6.70 -3.67
C ARG A 9 -4.06 6.11 -3.28
N SER A 10 -4.79 5.49 -4.22
CA SER A 10 -6.02 4.76 -3.91
C SER A 10 -5.76 3.58 -2.97
N TYR A 11 -4.66 2.85 -3.17
CA TYR A 11 -4.24 1.78 -2.27
C TYR A 11 -3.88 2.29 -0.87
N GLN A 12 -3.16 3.41 -0.78
CA GLN A 12 -2.87 4.06 0.49
C GLN A 12 -4.16 4.46 1.23
N THR A 13 -5.13 5.04 0.52
CA THR A 13 -6.43 5.39 1.08
C THR A 13 -7.14 4.15 1.60
N LEU A 14 -7.21 3.08 0.80
CA LEU A 14 -7.83 1.82 1.21
C LEU A 14 -7.15 1.21 2.45
N ARG A 15 -5.81 1.20 2.50
CA ARG A 15 -5.06 0.75 3.68
C ARG A 15 -5.46 1.55 4.93
N LYS A 16 -5.55 2.88 4.80
CA LYS A 16 -5.95 3.76 5.91
C LYS A 16 -7.40 3.52 6.35
N MET A 17 -8.32 3.34 5.40
CA MET A 17 -9.72 3.00 5.69
C MET A 17 -9.84 1.69 6.48
N ASN A 18 -8.99 0.72 6.16
CA ASN A 18 -8.96 -0.58 6.84
C ASN A 18 -8.14 -0.56 8.16
N ASN A 19 -7.74 0.62 8.66
CA ASN A 19 -6.91 0.79 9.86
C ASN A 19 -5.59 -0.03 9.86
N LEU A 20 -5.09 -0.41 8.68
CA LEU A 20 -3.86 -1.18 8.56
C LEU A 20 -2.65 -0.26 8.75
N LYS A 21 -1.89 -0.46 9.83
CA LYS A 21 -0.70 0.35 10.10
C LYS A 21 0.38 0.02 9.08
N LEU A 22 1.06 1.06 8.60
CA LEU A 22 2.15 0.93 7.62
C LEU A 22 3.22 -0.08 8.06
N ARG A 23 3.55 -0.12 9.36
CA ARG A 23 4.48 -1.08 9.95
C ARG A 23 4.02 -2.53 9.83
N GLN A 24 2.73 -2.82 10.01
CA GLN A 24 2.20 -4.19 9.92
C GLN A 24 2.31 -4.70 8.49
N VAL A 25 1.94 -3.86 7.52
CA VAL A 25 2.00 -4.19 6.11
C VAL A 25 3.44 -4.36 5.63
N ALA A 26 4.34 -3.44 6.00
CA ALA A 26 5.76 -3.53 5.65
C ALA A 26 6.41 -4.82 6.20
N ASN A 27 6.13 -5.17 7.46
CA ASN A 27 6.60 -6.41 8.06
C ASN A 27 6.09 -7.65 7.31
N ARG A 28 4.82 -7.66 6.90
CA ARG A 28 4.22 -8.81 6.19
C ARG A 28 4.78 -8.98 4.77
N ILE A 29 5.08 -7.88 4.08
CA ILE A 29 5.69 -7.87 2.74
C ILE A 29 7.20 -8.18 2.81
N GLY A 30 7.83 -8.00 3.97
CA GLY A 30 9.27 -8.15 4.14
C GLY A 30 10.08 -6.96 3.59
N ILE A 31 9.59 -5.73 3.82
CA ILE A 31 10.28 -4.48 3.45
C ILE A 31 10.30 -3.50 4.61
N SER A 32 11.12 -2.46 4.50
CA SER A 32 11.15 -1.39 5.48
C SER A 32 9.91 -0.49 5.40
N VAL A 33 9.53 0.12 6.52
CA VAL A 33 8.43 1.09 6.58
C VAL A 33 8.65 2.28 5.64
N PRO A 34 9.86 2.87 5.54
CA PRO A 34 10.13 3.92 4.55
C PRO A 34 9.93 3.44 3.11
N MET A 35 10.29 2.20 2.77
CA MET A 35 10.12 1.67 1.42
C MET A 35 8.65 1.56 1.03
N LEU A 36 7.81 1.07 1.93
CA LEU A 36 6.36 1.03 1.70
C LEU A 36 5.77 2.45 1.59
N SER A 37 6.22 3.38 2.43
CA SER A 37 5.81 4.80 2.34
C SER A 37 6.17 5.41 0.99
N MET A 38 7.39 5.19 0.51
CA MET A 38 7.86 5.68 -0.78
C MET A 38 7.06 5.06 -1.94
N TYR A 39 6.71 3.77 -1.85
CA TYR A 39 5.85 3.12 -2.84
C TYR A 39 4.46 3.76 -2.91
N GLU A 40 3.80 3.99 -1.76
CA GLU A 40 2.49 4.66 -1.70
C GLU A 40 2.50 6.07 -2.27
N ASN A 41 3.64 6.76 -2.18
CA ASN A 41 3.86 8.10 -2.71
C ASN A 41 4.46 8.12 -4.13
N GLU A 42 4.48 6.97 -4.81
CA GLU A 42 4.94 6.84 -6.21
C GLU A 42 6.44 7.14 -6.42
N ILE A 43 7.25 7.09 -5.35
CA ILE A 43 8.69 7.35 -5.39
C ILE A 43 9.47 6.11 -5.86
N VAL A 44 9.04 4.91 -5.42
CA VAL A 44 9.71 3.64 -5.78
C VAL A 44 8.69 2.61 -6.23
N ASN A 45 9.18 1.59 -6.94
CA ASN A 45 8.40 0.41 -7.30
C ASN A 45 8.70 -0.74 -6.33
N LEU A 46 7.70 -1.59 -6.09
CA LEU A 46 7.91 -2.89 -5.46
C LEU A 46 8.11 -3.95 -6.54
N SER A 47 8.76 -5.06 -6.19
CA SER A 47 8.72 -6.26 -7.01
C SER A 47 7.28 -6.77 -7.13
N LYS A 48 6.92 -7.36 -8.27
CA LYS A 48 5.56 -7.86 -8.56
C LYS A 48 4.98 -8.73 -7.44
N GLU A 49 5.76 -9.64 -6.89
CA GLU A 49 5.37 -10.49 -5.75
C GLU A 49 4.94 -9.69 -4.52
N LYS A 50 5.74 -8.69 -4.12
CA LYS A 50 5.48 -7.81 -2.98
C LYS A 50 4.26 -6.92 -3.21
N GLU A 51 4.05 -6.47 -4.44
CA GLU A 51 2.87 -5.70 -4.82
C GLU A 51 1.59 -6.55 -4.76
N ILE A 52 1.65 -7.83 -5.15
CA ILE A 52 0.52 -8.76 -5.00
C ILE A 52 0.14 -8.91 -3.53
N ILE A 53 1.12 -9.21 -2.66
CA ILE A 53 0.89 -9.35 -1.21
C ILE A 53 0.27 -8.07 -0.63
N TYR A 54 0.81 -6.90 -1.00
CA TYR A 54 0.26 -5.62 -0.55
C TYR A 54 -1.22 -5.47 -0.94
N ARG A 55 -1.54 -5.73 -2.20
CA ARG A 55 -2.90 -5.59 -2.75
C ARG A 55 -3.87 -6.55 -2.08
N GLU A 56 -3.47 -7.80 -1.89
CA GLU A 56 -4.29 -8.80 -1.20
C GLU A 56 -4.61 -8.33 0.23
N MET A 57 -3.61 -7.86 0.98
CA MET A 57 -3.82 -7.37 2.35
C MET A 57 -4.85 -6.25 2.42
N ILE A 58 -4.75 -5.25 1.54
CA ILE A 58 -5.65 -4.09 1.58
C ILE A 58 -7.03 -4.40 0.96
N MET A 59 -7.17 -5.41 0.11
CA MET A 59 -8.46 -5.75 -0.50
C MET A 59 -9.30 -6.70 0.36
N THR A 60 -8.67 -7.58 1.14
CA THR A 60 -9.38 -8.59 1.95
C THR A 60 -9.98 -8.01 3.25
N HIS A 61 -9.52 -6.86 3.73
CA HIS A 61 -10.06 -6.20 4.94
C HIS A 61 -11.34 -5.41 4.62
N LYS A 62 -12.37 -6.07 4.06
CA LYS A 62 -13.74 -5.57 4.05
C LYS A 62 -14.46 -6.18 5.25
N GLU A 63 -14.56 -5.43 6.34
CA GLU A 63 -15.61 -5.64 7.36
C GLU A 63 -16.84 -4.81 6.97
#